data_AF-A0A537W7S8-F1
#
_entry.id   AF-A0A537W7S8-F1
#
_cell.length_a   1.000
_cell.length_b   1.000
_cell.length_c   1.000
_cell.angle_alpha   90.00
_cell.angle_beta   90.00
_cell.angle_gamma   90.00
#
_symmetry.space_group_name_H-M   'P 1'
#
loop_
_entity.id
_entity.type
_entity.pdbx_description
1 polymer ?
#
loop_
_entity_poly.entity_id
_entity_poly.type
_entity_poly.pdbx_seq_one_letter_code
_entity_poly.pdbx_strand_id
1 'polypeptide(L)' 'VVAPAGTPSSVITRLSTEFDRIVHEPDTVKQFAAIGGEPVGGSPALLASLIHNEIPKWIRVAREAGIRIE' A
#
# COMPACT_ATOMS: atom_id res chain seq x y z
N VAL A 1 1.45 -1.84 -3.62
CA VAL A 1 2.33 -2.78 -4.37
C VAL A 1 3.77 -2.54 -3.93
N VAL A 2 4.58 -3.60 -3.77
CA VAL A 2 6.02 -3.51 -3.46
C VAL A 2 6.83 -4.24 -4.53
N ALA A 3 8.08 -3.83 -4.74
CA ALA A 3 9.00 -4.41 -5.72
C ALA A 3 10.35 -4.75 -5.04
N PRO A 4 11.20 -5.62 -5.63
CA PRO A 4 12.50 -5.95 -5.07
C PRO A 4 13.39 -4.73 -4.84
N ALA A 5 14.21 -4.79 -3.79
CA ALA A 5 15.23 -3.77 -3.53
C ALA A 5 16.16 -3.65 -4.74
N GLY A 6 16.47 -2.41 -5.14
CA GLY A 6 17.29 -2.13 -6.32
C GLY A 6 16.52 -2.10 -7.65
N THR A 7 15.19 -2.25 -7.65
CA THR A 7 14.39 -2.01 -8.86
C THR A 7 14.66 -0.59 -9.39
N PRO A 8 14.96 -0.41 -10.70
CA PRO A 8 15.26 0.89 -11.27
C PRO A 8 14.16 1.92 -11.02
N SER A 9 14.55 3.15 -10.70
CA SER A 9 13.62 4.24 -10.37
C SER A 9 12.64 4.53 -11.51
N SER A 10 13.07 4.42 -12.77
CA SER A 10 12.20 4.62 -13.93
C SER A 10 11.03 3.62 -13.99
N VAL A 11 11.27 2.36 -13.59
CA VAL A 11 10.24 1.32 -13.53
C VAL A 11 9.26 1.62 -12.40
N ILE A 12 9.76 2.00 -11.22
CA ILE A 12 8.93 2.39 -10.08
C ILE A 12 8.06 3.60 -10.41
N THR A 13 8.64 4.63 -11.02
CA THR A 13 7.90 5.84 -11.42
C THR A 13 6.78 5.49 -12.38
N ARG A 14 7.07 4.72 -13.45
CA ARG A 14 6.05 4.34 -14.43
C ARG A 14 4.90 3.55 -13.79
N LEU A 15 5.22 2.55 -12.97
CA LEU A 15 4.19 1.75 -12.30
C LEU A 15 3.35 2.58 -11.33
N SER A 16 4.00 3.44 -10.53
CA SER A 16 3.29 4.30 -9.58
C SER A 16 2.35 5.26 -10.30
N THR A 17 2.77 5.87 -11.41
CA THR A 17 1.93 6.77 -12.20
C THR A 17 0.68 6.05 -12.71
N GLU A 18 0.84 4.86 -13.30
CA GLU A 18 -0.31 4.12 -13.83
C GLU A 18 -1.24 3.61 -12.73
N PHE A 19 -0.70 3.11 -11.61
CA PHE A 19 -1.54 2.69 -10.49
C PHE A 19 -2.33 3.86 -9.91
N ASP A 20 -1.67 4.99 -9.66
CA ASP A 20 -2.32 6.19 -9.16
C ASP A 20 -3.43 6.64 -10.12
N ARG A 21 -3.20 6.61 -11.43
CA ARG A 21 -4.23 6.94 -12.41
C ARG A 21 -5.43 5.98 -12.36
N ILE A 22 -5.18 4.67 -12.38
CA ILE A 22 -6.22 3.64 -12.52
C ILE A 22 -7.11 3.56 -11.28
N VAL A 23 -6.56 3.75 -10.08
CA VAL A 23 -7.36 3.67 -8.84
C VAL A 23 -8.43 4.76 -8.74
N HIS A 24 -8.29 5.85 -9.49
CA HIS A 24 -9.27 6.93 -9.58
C HIS A 24 -10.27 6.76 -10.74
N GLU A 25 -10.14 5.71 -11.56
CA GLU A 25 -11.10 5.44 -12.63
C GLU A 25 -12.45 5.01 -12.03
N PRO A 26 -13.60 5.52 -12.53
CA PRO A 26 -14.90 5.26 -11.94
C PRO A 26 -15.25 3.77 -11.83
N ASP A 27 -14.88 2.97 -12.82
CA ASP A 27 -15.18 1.55 -12.82
C ASP A 27 -14.29 0.78 -11.83
N THR A 28 -13.02 1.18 -11.67
CA THR A 28 -12.15 0.67 -10.60
C THR A 28 -12.72 1.02 -9.23
N VAL A 29 -13.14 2.26 -9.00
CA VAL A 29 -13.76 2.68 -7.73
C VAL A 29 -15.01 1.86 -7.43
N LYS A 30 -15.90 1.66 -8.41
CA LYS A 30 -17.08 0.80 -8.25
C LYS A 30 -16.72 -0.64 -7.88
N GLN A 31 -15.69 -1.20 -8.53
CA GLN A 31 -15.26 -2.58 -8.26
C GLN A 31 -14.68 -2.74 -6.85
N PHE A 32 -13.87 -1.78 -6.38
CA PHE A 32 -13.38 -1.77 -5.00
C PHE A 32 -14.54 -1.62 -4.00
N ALA A 33 -15.46 -0.70 -4.26
CA ALA A 33 -16.63 -0.49 -3.40
C ALA A 33 -17.52 -1.73 -3.31
N ALA A 34 -17.68 -2.48 -4.41
CA ALA A 34 -18.46 -3.71 -4.46
C ALA A 34 -17.92 -4.82 -3.53
N ILE A 35 -16.64 -4.77 -3.16
CA ILE A 35 -16.00 -5.70 -2.21
C ILE A 35 -15.74 -5.05 -0.84
N GLY A 36 -16.31 -3.87 -0.56
CA GLY A 36 -16.11 -3.12 0.68
C GLY A 36 -14.74 -2.47 0.81
N GLY A 37 -14.00 -2.34 -0.30
CA GLY A 37 -12.71 -1.68 -0.36
C GLY A 37 -12.80 -0.21 -0.77
N GLU A 38 -11.80 0.57 -0.37
CA GLU A 38 -11.59 1.95 -0.80
C GLU A 38 -10.22 2.05 -1.49
N PRO A 39 -10.16 2.42 -2.78
CA PRO A 39 -8.89 2.62 -3.46
C PRO A 39 -8.32 3.99 -3.10
N VAL A 40 -7.07 4.01 -2.61
CA VAL A 40 -6.43 5.24 -2.08
C VAL A 40 -5.43 5.88 -3.05
N GLY A 41 -4.70 5.06 -3.82
CA GLY A 41 -3.63 5.56 -4.68
C GLY A 41 -2.44 6.16 -3.92
N GLY A 42 -1.77 7.12 -4.54
CA GLY A 42 -0.68 7.89 -3.97
C GLY A 42 0.71 7.56 -4.49
N SER A 43 1.71 8.27 -3.94
CA SER A 43 3.10 8.17 -4.37
C SER A 43 3.85 7.00 -3.70
N PRO A 44 5.00 6.56 -4.26
CA PRO A 44 5.83 5.54 -3.62
C PRO A 44 6.32 5.99 -2.24
N ALA A 45 6.57 7.30 -2.07
CA ALA A 45 6.99 7.88 -0.80
C ALA A 45 5.89 7.80 0.26
N LEU A 46 4.63 8.04 -0.11
CA LEU A 46 3.50 7.92 0.81
C LEU A 46 3.37 6.48 1.33
N LEU A 47 3.47 5.49 0.43
CA LEU A 47 3.43 4.08 0.82
C LEU A 47 4.62 3.70 1.71
N ALA A 48 5.83 4.19 1.40
CA ALA A 48 7.01 3.96 2.22
C ALA A 48 6.84 4.52 3.65
N SER A 49 6.30 5.73 3.78
CA SER A 49 5.98 6.33 5.08
C SER A 49 4.91 5.53 5.85
N LEU A 50 3.87 5.05 5.16
CA LEU A 50 2.84 4.21 5.78
C LEU A 50 3.45 2.94 6.36
N ILE A 51 4.27 2.22 5.59
CA ILE A 51 4.95 1.00 6.04
C ILE A 51 5.85 1.31 7.25
N HIS A 52 6.64 2.38 7.18
CA HIS A 52 7.53 2.78 8.25
C HIS A 52 6.79 3.06 9.57
N ASN A 53 5.59 3.66 9.49
CA ASN A 53 4.78 4.04 10.65
C ASN A 53 3.94 2.88 11.20
N GLU A 54 3.40 2.03 10.32
CA GLU A 54 2.51 0.95 10.74
C GLU A 54 3.27 -0.24 11.35
N ILE A 55 4.47 -0.56 10.87
CA ILE A 55 5.30 -1.65 11.44
C ILE A 55 5.49 -1.51 12.97
N PRO A 56 6.05 -0.40 13.51
CA PRO A 56 6.27 -0.29 14.96
C PRO A 56 4.97 -0.28 15.76
N LYS A 57 3.91 0.32 15.21
CA LYS A 57 2.56 0.33 15.80
C LYS A 57 2.03 -1.10 15.96
N TRP A 58 2.07 -1.91 14.91
CA TRP A 58 1.55 -3.28 14.97
C TRP A 58 2.45 -4.23 15.78
N ILE A 59 3.77 -4.00 15.81
CA ILE A 59 4.66 -4.72 16.74
C ILE A 59 4.24 -4.48 18.19
N ARG A 60 3.92 -3.24 18.56
CA ARG A 60 3.46 -2.90 19.91
C ARG A 60 2.15 -3.60 20.24
N VAL A 61 1.15 -3.48 19.37
CA VAL A 61 -0.16 -4.12 19.55
C VAL A 61 -0.01 -5.63 19.72
N ALA A 62 0.79 -6.30 18.88
CA ALA A 62 1.01 -7.73 18.96
C ALA A 62 1.66 -8.15 20.30
N ARG A 63 2.66 -7.40 20.77
CA ARG A 63 3.32 -7.67 22.06
C ARG A 63 2.35 -7.49 23.23
N GLU A 64 1.58 -6.41 23.24
CA GLU A 64 0.62 -6.10 24.30
C GLU A 64 -0.52 -7.14 24.35
N ALA A 65 -0.95 -7.65 23.19
CA ALA A 65 -1.96 -8.69 23.08
C ALA A 65 -1.42 -10.13 23.24
N GLY A 66 -0.10 -10.31 23.41
CA GLY A 66 0.52 -11.63 23.54
C GLY A 66 0.45 -12.50 22.28
N ILE A 67 0.27 -11.89 21.10
CA ILE A 67 0.11 -12.59 19.81
C ILE A 67 1.47 -13.15 19.35
N ARG A 68 1.49 -14.43 18.96
CA ARG A 68 2.64 -15.11 18.34
C ARG A 68 2.16 -15.87 17.11
N ILE A 69 2.99 -15.92 16.08
CA ILE A 69 2.79 -16.81 14.92
C ILE A 69 3.62 -18.07 15.21
N GLU A 70 2.99 -19.24 15.08
CA GLU A 70 3.66 -20.55 15.21
C GLU A 70 4.55 -20.87 14.01
#